data_AF-A0A848WXU0-F1
#
_entry.id   AF-A0A848WXU0-F1
#
_cell.length_a   1.000
_cell.length_b   1.000
_cell.length_c   1.000
_cell.angle_alpha   90.00
_cell.angle_beta   90.00
_cell.angle_gamma   90.00
#
_symmetry.space_group_name_H-M   'P 1'
#
loop_
_entity.id
_entity.type
_entity.pdbx_description
1 polymer ?
#
loop_
_entity_poly.entity_id
_entity_poly.type
_entity_poly.pdbx_seq_one_letter_code
_entity_poly.pdbx_strand_id
1 'polypeptide(L)'
;AIEHINHYGSHHSDSIVTANEATAEKFLAEIDSAAVFWNASTRFSDGAEFGFGAEIGISTDKLHARGPMALEELTSYKYLLFGNGQVK
;
A
#
# COMPACT_ATOMS: atom_id res chain seq x y z
N ALA A 1 11.50 16.08 -7.10
CA ALA A 1 11.06 14.69 -7.35
C ALA A 1 9.76 14.40 -6.61
N ILE A 2 9.77 14.42 -5.27
CA ILE A 2 8.59 14.15 -4.43
C ILE A 2 7.35 14.97 -4.84
N GLU A 3 7.46 16.30 -4.91
CA GLU A 3 6.34 17.15 -5.33
C GLU A 3 5.80 16.80 -6.73
N HIS A 4 6.69 16.51 -7.68
CA HIS A 4 6.29 16.15 -9.04
C HIS A 4 5.53 14.82 -9.07
N ILE A 5 6.03 13.81 -8.35
CA ILE A 5 5.40 12.49 -8.29
C ILE A 5 4.03 12.60 -7.61
N ASN A 6 3.95 13.27 -6.45
CA ASN A 6 2.68 13.42 -5.74
C ASN A 6 1.65 14.27 -6.51
N HIS A 7 2.09 15.14 -7.43
CA HIS A 7 1.17 15.95 -8.22
C HIS A 7 0.75 15.31 -9.56
N TYR A 8 1.67 14.62 -10.24
CA TYR A 8 1.45 14.10 -11.59
C TYR A 8 1.38 12.58 -11.69
N GLY A 9 1.89 11.86 -10.69
CA GLY A 9 1.85 10.40 -10.63
C GLY A 9 0.42 9.90 -10.41
N SER A 10 0.21 8.62 -10.72
CA SER A 10 -1.08 7.94 -10.47
C SER A 10 -1.23 7.42 -9.05
N HIS A 11 -0.26 7.68 -8.17
CA HIS A 11 -0.19 7.10 -6.82
C HIS A 11 -0.12 5.56 -6.80
N HIS A 12 0.36 4.94 -7.87
CA HIS A 12 0.47 3.48 -7.99
C HIS A 12 1.79 2.96 -7.43
N SER A 13 2.89 3.16 -8.14
CA SER A 13 4.21 2.65 -7.76
C SER A 13 5.31 3.62 -8.14
N ASP A 14 6.14 3.99 -7.18
CA ASP A 14 7.25 4.93 -7.39
C ASP A 14 8.52 4.43 -6.70
N SER A 15 9.67 4.74 -7.28
CA SER A 15 10.95 4.26 -6.77
C SER A 15 12.00 5.35 -6.78
N ILE A 16 12.87 5.34 -5.77
CA ILE A 16 14.08 6.14 -5.73
C ILE A 16 15.31 5.24 -5.91
N VAL A 17 16.24 5.68 -6.75
CA VAL A 17 17.58 5.10 -6.85
C VAL A 17 18.56 6.05 -6.19
N THR A 18 19.09 5.67 -5.04
CA THR A 18 20.05 6.50 -4.28
C THR A 18 20.90 5.64 -3.34
N ALA A 19 22.14 6.05 -3.10
CA ALA A 19 22.99 5.48 -2.05
C ALA A 19 22.90 6.25 -0.72
N ASN A 20 22.24 7.40 -0.71
CA ASN A 20 22.06 8.22 0.49
C ASN A 20 20.81 7.76 1.24
N GLU A 21 21.02 7.15 2.41
CA GLU A 21 19.97 6.60 3.27
C GLU A 21 18.95 7.66 3.70
N ALA A 22 19.39 8.82 4.21
CA ALA A 22 18.49 9.89 4.62
C ALA A 22 17.59 10.40 3.48
N THR A 23 18.08 10.37 2.24
CA THR A 23 17.29 10.72 1.05
C THR A 23 16.28 9.62 0.72
N ALA A 24 16.67 8.35 0.86
CA ALA A 24 15.78 7.22 0.65
C ALA A 24 14.64 7.21 1.69
N GLU A 25 14.96 7.38 2.97
CA GLU A 25 13.98 7.47 4.06
C GLU A 25 13.00 8.62 3.84
N LYS A 26 13.51 9.80 3.45
CA LYS A 26 12.66 10.95 3.11
C LYS A 26 11.71 10.62 1.96
N PHE A 27 12.22 9.99 0.90
CA PHE A 27 11.39 9.61 -0.25
C PHE A 27 10.32 8.58 0.12
N LEU A 28 10.68 7.54 0.87
CA LEU A 28 9.75 6.52 1.35
C LEU A 28 8.64 7.10 2.24
N ALA A 29 8.96 8.13 3.04
CA ALA A 29 8.01 8.76 3.95
C ALA A 29 7.09 9.79 3.26
N GLU A 30 7.58 10.52 2.25
CA GLU A 30 6.86 11.66 1.65
C GLU A 30 6.15 11.33 0.33
N ILE A 31 6.46 10.22 -0.33
CA ILE A 31 5.73 9.77 -1.52
C ILE A 31 4.42 9.10 -1.10
N ASP A 32 3.31 9.56 -1.66
CA ASP A 32 1.97 9.04 -1.38
C ASP A 32 1.48 8.12 -2.50
N SER A 33 2.17 7.00 -2.70
CA SER A 33 1.82 5.95 -3.67
C SER A 33 1.51 4.63 -2.96
N ALA A 34 0.80 3.73 -3.64
CA ALA A 34 0.42 2.44 -3.07
C ALA A 34 1.63 1.54 -2.75
N ALA A 35 2.70 1.62 -3.54
CA ALA A 35 3.99 1.02 -3.24
C ALA A 35 5.14 2.00 -3.51
N VAL A 36 6.07 2.13 -2.55
CA VAL A 36 7.25 2.99 -2.68
C VAL A 36 8.51 2.18 -2.44
N PHE A 37 9.47 2.28 -3.36
CA PHE A 37 10.67 1.45 -3.35
C PHE A 37 11.95 2.28 -3.20
N TRP A 38 12.95 1.67 -2.58
CA TRP A 38 14.32 2.15 -2.58
C TRP A 38 15.22 1.12 -3.29
N ASN A 39 15.90 1.55 -4.36
CA ASN A 39 16.83 0.73 -5.14
C ASN A 39 16.21 -0.58 -5.68
N ALA A 40 14.90 -0.60 -5.92
CA ALA A 40 14.19 -1.72 -6.54
C ALA A 40 13.28 -1.25 -7.68
N SER A 41 13.04 -2.13 -8.65
CA SER A 41 12.16 -1.85 -9.78
C SER A 41 10.71 -1.74 -9.33
N THR A 42 9.96 -0.80 -9.91
CA THR A 42 8.51 -0.68 -9.66
C THR A 42 7.72 -1.90 -10.14
N ARG A 43 8.31 -2.73 -11.01
CA ARG A 43 7.73 -4.00 -11.49
C ARG A 43 7.47 -5.04 -10.38
N PHE A 44 8.10 -4.90 -9.22
CA PHE A 44 7.79 -5.73 -8.05
C PHE A 44 6.45 -5.40 -7.38
N SER A 45 5.72 -4.38 -7.85
CA SER A 45 4.37 -4.08 -7.37
C SER A 45 3.37 -5.09 -7.95
N ASP A 46 3.31 -6.25 -7.34
CA ASP A 46 2.51 -7.40 -7.75
C ASP A 46 2.26 -8.31 -6.54
N GLY A 47 1.04 -8.82 -6.40
CA GLY A 47 0.66 -9.65 -5.25
C GLY A 47 1.50 -10.92 -5.08
N ALA A 48 1.98 -11.56 -6.14
CA ALA A 48 2.86 -12.73 -6.04
C ALA A 48 4.25 -12.34 -5.52
N GLU A 49 4.81 -11.24 -6.04
CA GLU A 49 6.10 -10.71 -5.60
C GLU A 49 6.07 -10.21 -4.14
N PHE A 50 4.92 -9.71 -3.67
CA PHE A 50 4.70 -9.31 -2.28
C PHE A 50 4.37 -10.48 -1.34
N GLY A 51 4.27 -11.70 -1.87
CA GLY A 51 4.04 -12.92 -1.07
C GLY A 51 2.58 -13.19 -0.73
N PHE A 52 1.63 -12.55 -1.40
CA PHE A 52 0.19 -12.76 -1.17
C PHE A 52 -0.35 -14.01 -1.89
N GLY A 53 0.43 -14.54 -2.84
CA GLY A 53 0.13 -15.78 -3.57
C GLY A 53 -0.91 -15.64 -4.68
N ALA A 54 -1.76 -14.61 -4.64
CA ALA A 54 -2.70 -14.24 -5.67
C ALA A 54 -2.96 -12.72 -5.65
N GLU A 55 -3.54 -12.20 -6.72
CA GLU A 55 -3.98 -10.82 -6.82
C GLU A 55 -5.28 -10.74 -7.64
N ILE A 56 -6.27 -9.98 -7.18
CA ILE A 56 -7.47 -9.64 -7.97
C ILE A 56 -7.25 -8.38 -8.82
N GLY A 57 -6.41 -7.48 -8.34
CA GLY A 57 -5.92 -6.27 -9.00
C GLY A 57 -5.15 -5.40 -8.02
N ILE A 58 -4.72 -4.22 -8.47
CA ILE A 58 -3.98 -3.25 -7.66
C ILE A 58 -4.85 -2.00 -7.45
N SER A 59 -5.04 -1.63 -6.18
CA SER A 59 -5.75 -0.40 -5.80
C SER A 59 -4.79 0.75 -5.55
N THR A 60 -5.09 1.93 -6.09
CA THR A 60 -4.39 3.18 -5.77
C THR A 60 -5.14 4.03 -4.74
N ASP A 61 -6.32 3.58 -4.31
CA ASP A 61 -7.16 4.30 -3.36
C ASP A 61 -6.62 4.20 -1.92
N LYS A 62 -7.00 5.19 -1.10
CA LYS A 62 -6.53 5.27 0.30
C LYS A 62 -7.39 4.50 1.29
N LEU A 63 -8.60 4.11 0.91
CA LEU A 63 -9.58 3.50 1.80
C LEU A 63 -9.68 2.00 1.52
N HIS A 64 -9.91 1.22 2.59
CA HIS A 64 -10.08 -0.24 2.58
C HIS A 64 -8.83 -1.03 2.16
N ALA A 65 -8.47 -0.99 0.88
CA ALA A 65 -7.37 -1.77 0.32
C ALA A 65 -6.51 -0.89 -0.60
N ARG A 66 -5.18 -0.96 -0.44
CA ARG A 66 -4.21 -0.15 -1.19
C ARG A 66 -3.00 -0.99 -1.55
N GLY A 67 -2.60 -0.96 -2.82
CA GLY A 67 -1.59 -1.85 -3.40
C GLY A 67 -2.22 -3.13 -3.97
N PRO A 68 -1.40 -4.17 -4.21
CA PRO A 68 -1.88 -5.50 -4.55
C PRO A 68 -2.98 -5.98 -3.60
N MET A 69 -4.14 -6.36 -4.13
CA MET A 69 -5.27 -6.84 -3.34
C MET A 69 -5.39 -8.35 -3.47
N ALA A 70 -5.39 -9.06 -2.35
CA ALA A 70 -5.52 -10.50 -2.26
C ALA A 70 -6.77 -10.88 -1.47
N LEU A 71 -6.72 -12.00 -0.75
CA LEU A 71 -7.89 -12.55 -0.07
C LEU A 71 -8.39 -11.66 1.07
N GLU A 72 -7.49 -11.07 1.87
CA GLU A 72 -7.87 -10.25 3.02
C GLU A 72 -8.62 -8.99 2.58
N GLU A 73 -8.18 -8.37 1.50
CA GLU A 73 -8.81 -7.18 0.89
C GLU A 73 -10.20 -7.45 0.31
N LEU A 74 -10.61 -8.72 0.18
CA LEU A 74 -11.96 -9.10 -0.24
C LEU A 74 -12.86 -9.52 0.94
N THR A 75 -12.38 -9.33 2.17
CA THR A 75 -13.17 -9.59 3.38
C THR A 75 -13.70 -8.31 3.99
N SER A 76 -14.64 -8.47 4.91
CA SER A 76 -15.08 -7.41 5.83
C SER A 76 -15.10 -7.98 7.24
N TYR A 77 -15.12 -7.11 8.24
CA TYR A 77 -15.21 -7.49 9.63
C TYR A 77 -16.61 -7.23 10.17
N LYS A 78 -16.98 -7.96 11.22
CA LYS A 78 -18.22 -7.71 11.98
C LYS A 78 -17.94 -7.85 13.47
N TYR A 79 -18.70 -7.12 14.27
CA TYR A 79 -18.64 -7.24 15.71
C TYR A 79 -19.56 -8.37 16.18
N LEU A 80 -19.03 -9.23 17.03
CA LEU A 80 -19.80 -10.28 17.70
C LEU A 80 -19.86 -9.93 19.18
N LEU A 81 -21.07 -9.72 19.70
CA LEU A 81 -21.29 -9.41 21.11
C LEU A 81 -22.09 -10.55 21.75
N PHE A 82 -21.59 -11.05 22.87
CA PHE A 82 -22.24 -12.13 23.63
C PHE A 82 -22.84 -11.56 24.91
N GLY A 83 -24.17 -11.64 25.00
CA GLY A 83 -24.96 -11.03 26.06
C GLY A 83 -25.19 -11.93 27.27
N ASN A 84 -25.34 -11.35 28.47
CA ASN A 84 -25.85 -12.05 29.66
C ASN A 84 -26.72 -11.17 30.60
N GLY A 85 -27.26 -10.04 30.11
CA GLY A 85 -28.12 -9.16 30.91
C GLY A 85 -27.76 -7.68 30.81
N GLN A 86 -27.14 -7.26 29.71
CA GLN A 86 -26.74 -5.87 29.49
C GLN A 86 -27.96 -4.96 29.44
N VAL A 87 -27.86 -3.84 30.16
CA VAL A 87 -28.82 -2.73 30.12
C VAL A 87 -28.10 -1.52 29.51
N LYS A 88 -28.82 -0.69 28.76
CA LYS A 88 -28.27 0.45 28.00
C LYS A 88 -28.12 1.69 28.85
#